data_AF-A0A1Z1FA73-F1
#
_entry.id   AF-A0A1Z1FA73-F1
#
_cell.length_a   1.000
_cell.length_b   1.000
_cell.length_c   1.000
_cell.angle_alpha   90.00
_cell.angle_beta   90.00
_cell.angle_gamma   90.00
#
_symmetry.space_group_name_H-M   'P 1'
#
loop_
_entity.id
_entity.type
_entity.pdbx_description
1 polymer ?
#
loop_
_entity_poly.entity_id
_entity_poly.type
_entity_poly.pdbx_seq_one_letter_code
_entity_poly.pdbx_strand_id
1 'polypeptide(L)'
;MPWHKHRPATAHHYGPAYRRIRKRLLAGDPDCAICGERPAKIADHRQPICMGGETTAANMQPVCIPCSLSKTGKEGAAMRAAKRRARQRQERKA
;
A
#
# COMPACT_ATOMS: atom_id res chain seq x y z
N MET A 1 14.90 -6.00 -31.16
CA MET A 1 14.37 -5.61 -29.82
C MET A 1 14.98 -4.27 -29.45
N PRO A 2 14.22 -3.32 -28.85
CA PRO A 2 14.42 -3.11 -27.41
C PRO A 2 13.19 -2.57 -26.65
N TRP A 3 12.82 -3.25 -25.57
CA TRP A 3 11.72 -2.85 -24.67
C TRP A 3 12.21 -1.81 -23.65
N HIS A 4 12.42 -0.56 -24.08
CA HIS A 4 12.65 0.54 -23.14
C HIS A 4 11.32 1.05 -22.58
N LYS A 5 10.99 0.54 -21.40
CA LYS A 5 9.81 0.90 -20.61
C LYS A 5 10.01 2.33 -20.10
N HIS A 6 9.48 3.33 -20.80
CA HIS A 6 9.31 4.67 -20.25
C HIS A 6 8.30 4.58 -19.10
N ARG A 7 8.80 4.21 -17.92
CA ARG A 7 8.03 4.23 -16.69
C ARG A 7 7.90 5.70 -16.32
N PRO A 8 6.71 6.32 -16.41
CA PRO A 8 6.58 7.75 -16.20
C PRO A 8 7.03 8.08 -14.77
N ALA A 9 7.75 9.19 -14.61
CA ALA A 9 8.21 9.70 -13.31
C ALA A 9 7.04 9.96 -12.32
N THR A 10 5.81 9.91 -12.81
CA THR A 10 4.56 9.89 -12.05
C THR A 10 4.30 8.57 -11.31
N ALA A 11 5.24 7.62 -11.28
CA ALA A 11 5.30 6.56 -10.26
C ALA A 11 5.62 7.13 -8.85
N HIS A 12 5.00 8.25 -8.51
CA HIS A 12 5.26 9.20 -7.43
C HIS A 12 4.78 8.69 -6.06
N HIS A 13 4.49 7.39 -5.94
CA HIS A 13 4.06 6.76 -4.70
C HIS A 13 5.21 6.64 -3.67
N TYR A 14 6.45 6.73 -4.13
CA TYR A 14 7.67 6.55 -3.33
C TYR A 14 8.66 7.72 -3.51
N GLY A 15 8.15 8.95 -3.61
CA GLY A 15 8.97 10.15 -3.79
C GLY A 15 9.93 10.46 -2.61
N PRO A 16 10.69 11.57 -2.70
CA PRO A 16 11.63 11.98 -1.65
C PRO A 16 10.98 12.16 -0.27
N ALA A 17 9.70 12.54 -0.21
CA ALA A 17 8.91 12.64 1.01
C ALA A 17 8.74 11.27 1.69
N TYR A 18 8.33 10.25 0.92
CA TYR A 18 8.21 8.86 1.41
C TYR A 18 9.53 8.36 1.98
N ARG A 19 10.67 8.60 1.31
CA ARG A 19 11.99 8.16 1.79
C ARG A 19 12.35 8.80 3.14
N ARG A 20 12.06 10.09 3.32
CA ARG A 20 12.28 10.82 4.58
C ARG A 20 11.40 10.28 5.70
N ILE A 21 10.11 10.10 5.45
CA ILE A 21 9.15 9.58 6.43
C ILE A 21 9.50 8.13 6.80
N ARG A 22 9.77 7.27 5.80
CA ARG A 22 10.20 5.89 6.02
C ARG A 22 11.46 5.82 6.87
N LYS A 23 12.47 6.65 6.57
CA LYS A 23 13.70 6.66 7.37
C LYS A 23 13.39 7.01 8.83
N ARG A 24 12.55 8.01 9.09
CA ARG A 24 12.14 8.40 10.45
C ARG A 24 11.32 7.32 11.16
N LEU A 25 10.33 6.75 10.47
CA LEU A 25 9.47 5.70 11.02
C LEU A 25 10.24 4.42 11.34
N LEU A 26 11.32 4.12 10.61
CA LEU A 26 12.14 2.93 10.85
C LEU A 26 13.43 3.24 11.62
N ALA A 27 13.67 4.48 12.04
CA ALA A 27 14.94 4.92 12.65
C ALA A 27 15.18 4.39 14.07
N GLY A 28 14.37 3.47 14.57
CA GLY A 28 14.54 2.86 15.89
C GLY A 28 14.04 1.42 15.94
N ASP A 29 14.02 0.72 14.80
CA ASP A 29 13.47 -0.64 14.65
C ASP A 29 12.17 -0.84 15.46
N PRO A 30 11.14 0.01 15.27
CA PRO A 30 9.94 -0.10 16.08
C PRO A 30 9.22 -1.41 15.81
N ASP A 31 8.45 -1.86 16.79
CA ASP A 31 7.57 -3.00 16.61
C ASP A 31 6.47 -2.72 15.59
N CYS A 32 6.00 -3.78 14.96
CA CYS A 32 4.92 -3.74 13.99
C CYS A 32 3.66 -3.15 14.64
N ALA A 33 3.15 -2.05 14.09
CA ALA A 33 1.93 -1.41 14.58
C ALA A 33 0.66 -2.30 14.46
N ILE A 34 0.73 -3.40 13.70
CA ILE A 34 -0.39 -4.35 13.52
C ILE A 34 -0.32 -5.50 14.52
N CYS A 35 0.86 -6.08 14.74
CA CYS A 35 1.00 -7.30 15.55
C CYS A 35 1.81 -7.13 16.83
N GLY A 36 2.54 -6.03 17.01
CA GLY A 36 3.32 -5.72 18.22
C GLY A 36 4.52 -6.62 18.52
N GLU A 37 4.63 -7.79 17.88
CA GLU A 37 5.62 -8.83 18.24
C GLU A 37 6.89 -8.85 17.38
N ARG A 38 6.88 -8.18 16.22
CA ARG A 38 7.95 -8.28 15.23
C ARG A 38 8.46 -6.90 14.84
N PRO A 39 9.77 -6.75 14.57
CA PRO A 39 10.31 -5.49 14.10
C PRO A 39 9.70 -5.11 12.75
N ALA A 40 9.28 -3.86 12.65
CA ALA A 40 8.79 -3.31 11.41
C ALA A 40 9.93 -3.14 10.40
N LYS A 41 9.69 -3.54 9.14
CA LYS A 41 10.65 -3.38 8.04
C LYS A 41 10.08 -2.56 6.88
N ILE A 42 8.76 -2.35 6.89
CA ILE A 42 7.99 -1.69 5.85
C ILE A 42 7.26 -0.50 6.46
N ALA A 43 7.23 0.61 5.74
CA ALA A 43 6.36 1.74 6.06
C ALA A 43 5.14 1.65 5.14
N ASP A 44 4.01 1.21 5.70
CA ASP A 44 2.77 0.96 4.98
C ASP A 44 1.77 2.10 5.20
N HIS A 45 0.93 2.38 4.20
CA HIS A 45 -0.11 3.40 4.32
C HIS A 45 -1.34 2.80 5.03
N ARG A 46 -1.77 3.35 6.18
CA ARG A 46 -2.99 2.95 6.90
C ARG A 46 -4.19 2.92 5.94
N GLN A 47 -4.44 4.03 5.26
CA GLN A 47 -5.35 4.13 4.13
C GLN A 47 -4.55 4.05 2.82
N PRO A 48 -4.79 3.04 1.97
CA PRO A 48 -4.14 2.95 0.67
C PRO A 48 -4.43 4.17 -0.20
N ILE A 49 -3.45 4.57 -1.02
CA ILE A 49 -3.59 5.69 -1.95
C ILE A 49 -4.73 5.45 -2.95
N CYS A 50 -4.94 4.20 -3.37
CA CYS A 50 -6.05 3.82 -4.25
C CYS A 50 -7.44 4.05 -3.64
N MET A 51 -7.52 4.21 -2.31
CA MET A 51 -8.74 4.52 -1.55
C MET A 51 -8.76 5.98 -1.08
N GLY A 52 -7.92 6.86 -1.66
CA GLY A 52 -7.82 8.28 -1.30
C GLY A 52 -6.85 8.59 -0.17
N GLY A 53 -5.98 7.64 0.21
CA GLY A 53 -4.96 7.88 1.23
C GLY A 53 -3.80 8.76 0.73
N GLU A 54 -3.29 9.63 1.60
CA GLU A 54 -2.14 10.49 1.28
C GLU A 54 -0.83 9.91 1.82
N THR A 55 0.30 10.32 1.23
CA THR A 55 1.65 9.93 1.73
C THR A 55 2.12 10.93 2.80
N THR A 56 1.46 10.90 3.94
CA THR A 56 1.76 11.75 5.10
C THR A 56 2.26 10.91 6.28
N ALA A 57 3.02 11.51 7.19
CA ALA A 57 3.52 10.80 8.37
C ALA A 57 2.38 10.25 9.26
N ALA A 58 1.21 10.88 9.24
CA ALA A 58 0.02 10.42 9.96
C ALA A 58 -0.63 9.18 9.33
N ASN A 59 -0.58 9.07 7.99
CA ASN A 59 -1.14 7.92 7.28
C ASN A 59 -0.13 6.77 7.12
N MET A 60 1.15 6.98 7.44
CA MET A 60 2.18 5.94 7.34
C MET A 60 2.42 5.26 8.68
N GLN A 61 2.52 3.93 8.67
CA GLN A 61 2.76 3.12 9.86
C GLN A 61 3.89 2.09 9.65
N PRO A 62 4.69 1.81 10.68
CA PRO A 62 5.69 0.76 10.63
C PRO A 62 5.01 -0.60 10.76
N VAL A 63 5.23 -1.50 9.79
CA VAL A 63 4.67 -2.86 9.79
C VAL A 63 5.72 -3.89 9.41
N CYS A 64 5.54 -5.10 9.93
CA CYS A 64 6.35 -6.25 9.51
C CYS A 64 5.87 -6.81 8.17
N ILE A 65 6.78 -7.48 7.46
CA ILE A 65 6.55 -8.10 6.15
C ILE A 65 5.31 -9.02 6.11
N PRO A 66 5.09 -9.95 7.05
CA PRO A 66 3.93 -10.84 6.99
C PRO A 66 2.61 -10.09 7.16
N CYS A 67 2.58 -9.05 8.00
CA CYS A 67 1.38 -8.23 8.19
C CYS A 67 1.07 -7.39 6.95
N SER A 68 2.10 -6.81 6.29
CA SER A 68 1.88 -6.08 5.04
C SER A 68 1.41 -7.00 3.92
N LEU A 69 1.97 -8.20 3.80
CA LEU A 69 1.54 -9.18 2.79
C LEU A 69 0.10 -9.65 3.03
N SER A 70 -0.27 -9.91 4.28
CA SER A 70 -1.64 -10.27 4.65
C SER A 70 -2.63 -9.15 4.29
N LYS A 71 -2.28 -7.89 4.59
CA LYS A 71 -3.08 -6.72 4.24
C LYS A 71 -3.26 -6.59 2.73
N THR A 72 -2.17 -6.60 1.96
CA THR A 72 -2.22 -6.54 0.49
C THR A 72 -3.05 -7.69 -0.09
N GLY A 73 -2.96 -8.89 0.47
CA GLY A 73 -3.77 -10.04 0.08
C GLY A 73 -5.26 -9.81 0.28
N LYS A 74 -5.65 -9.32 1.47
CA LYS A 74 -7.04 -8.98 1.82
C LYS A 74 -7.59 -7.85 0.95
N GLU A 75 -6.81 -6.78 0.75
CA GLU A 75 -7.19 -5.64 -0.09
C GLU A 75 -7.35 -6.05 -1.56
N GLY A 76 -6.42 -6.86 -2.09
CA GLY A 76 -6.50 -7.40 -3.44
C GLY A 76 -7.73 -8.29 -3.63
N ALA A 77 -8.05 -9.13 -2.64
CA ALA A 77 -9.25 -9.97 -2.68
C ALA A 77 -10.54 -9.12 -2.66
N ALA A 78 -10.59 -8.09 -1.81
CA ALA A 78 -11.71 -7.16 -1.73
C ALA A 78 -11.92 -6.40 -3.05
N MET A 79 -10.86 -5.86 -3.66
CA MET A 79 -10.96 -5.19 -4.96
C MET A 79 -11.44 -6.13 -6.07
N ARG A 80 -10.94 -7.37 -6.12
CA ARG A 80 -11.42 -8.38 -7.09
C ARG A 80 -12.91 -8.70 -6.88
N ALA A 81 -13.35 -8.80 -5.64
CA ALA A 81 -14.76 -9.01 -5.31
C ALA A 81 -15.63 -7.82 -5.71
N ALA A 82 -15.19 -6.59 -5.45
CA ALA A 82 -15.88 -5.37 -5.85
C ALA A 82 -16.02 -5.27 -7.38
N LYS A 83 -14.95 -5.55 -8.13
CA LYS A 83 -14.96 -5.56 -9.60
C LYS A 83 -15.95 -6.59 -10.15
N ARG A 84 -15.98 -7.80 -9.58
CA ARG A 84 -16.95 -8.84 -9.96
C ARG A 84 -18.39 -8.39 -9.73
N ARG A 85 -18.69 -7.80 -8.57
CA ARG A 85 -20.03 -7.27 -8.25
C ARG A 85 -20.44 -6.13 -9.20
N ALA A 86 -19.53 -5.23 -9.52
CA ALA A 86 -19.77 -4.15 -10.47
C ALA A 86 -20.11 -4.69 -11.87
N ARG A 87 -19.39 -5.70 -12.35
CA ARG A 87 -19.67 -6.39 -13.62
C ARG A 87 -21.06 -7.03 -13.64
N GLN A 88 -21.40 -7.81 -12.60
CA GLN A 88 -22.72 -8.44 -12.49
C GLN A 88 -23.87 -7.42 -12.45
N ARG A 89 -23.66 -6.25 -11.85
CA ARG A 89 -24.65 -5.16 -11.84
C ARG A 89 -24.85 -4.53 -13.22
N GLN A 90 -23.79 -4.43 -14.03
CA GLN A 90 -23.90 -3.96 -15.41
C GLN A 90 -24.67 -4.98 -16.27
N GLU A 91 -24.36 -6.27 -16.13
CA GLU A 91 -25.03 -7.35 -16.88
C GLU A 91 -26.52 -7.49 -16.53
N ARG A 92 -26.92 -7.23 -15.29
CA ARG A 92 -28.35 -7.23 -14.88
C ARG A 92 -29.15 -6.00 -15.33
N LYS A 93 -28.48 -4.94 -15.79
CA LYS A 93 -29.11 -3.70 -16.26
C LYS A 93 -29.20 -3.61 -17.79
N ALA A 94 -28.54 -4.52 -18.49
CA ALA A 94 -28.67 -4.73 -19.93
C ALA A 94 -29.77 -5.77 -20.20
#